data_AF-A0A7J6WT70-F1
#
_entry.id   AF-A0A7J6WT70-F1
#
_cell.length_a   1.000
_cell.length_b   1.000
_cell.length_c   1.000
_cell.angle_alpha   90.00
_cell.angle_beta   90.00
_cell.angle_gamma   90.00
#
_symmetry.space_group_name_H-M   'P 1'
#
loop_
_entity.id
_entity.type
_entity.pdbx_description
1 polymer ?
#
loop_
_entity_poly.entity_id
_entity_poly.type
_entity_poly.pdbx_seq_one_letter_code
_entity_poly.pdbx_strand_id
1 'polypeptide(L)'
;MEINFTQKICLILIGSAFQRCRISENLCRLIVSLKCSTDSNRPIVQISISDTGVGSRLEEFQNMDCTRNGDLAEKWDGVLNIKTTSEVYGYCLNFKEKVPARRLTKLPPTSKKDLKFSGTETSLSTYESFDVLCAGIIQFLHKMHMLKIPNVAVELMVDRTTNTGSKLETLFQANAGMHLPFSISNIERLVAGLEGHVLKHGNALDKECQSCLSSREHFKLGMGIVPNSEGTRNNGQIIEAVIIITELPEPPGPSCLRVSSTEVFYFQEFLPSTIPQSLVNAVTSVNWKSYGLSLKSSIVGEDGQLVLEWESLPPYSHIDIAIHCYHDQYPIIP
;
A
#
# COMPACT_ATOMS: atom_id res chain seq x y z
N MET A 1 6.24 2.49 -15.64
CA MET A 1 4.82 2.70 -16.00
C MET A 1 4.39 3.88 -15.18
N GLU A 2 4.21 5.03 -15.82
CA GLU A 2 3.84 6.28 -15.16
C GLU A 2 2.53 6.07 -14.38
N ILE A 3 2.57 6.23 -13.04
CA ILE A 3 1.38 6.13 -12.21
C ILE A 3 0.46 7.29 -12.58
N ASN A 4 -0.68 6.98 -13.18
CA ASN A 4 -1.67 7.98 -13.53
C ASN A 4 -2.20 8.66 -12.26
N PHE A 5 -2.61 9.90 -12.38
CA PHE A 5 -3.08 10.72 -11.28
C PHE A 5 -4.30 10.13 -10.54
N THR A 6 -5.27 9.56 -11.26
CA THR A 6 -6.42 8.91 -10.61
C THR A 6 -5.95 7.72 -9.78
N GLN A 7 -5.07 6.88 -10.32
CA GLN A 7 -4.44 5.79 -9.58
C GLN A 7 -3.72 6.34 -8.33
N LYS A 8 -2.93 7.42 -8.44
CA LYS A 8 -2.28 8.05 -7.28
C LYS A 8 -3.27 8.50 -6.21
N ILE A 9 -4.35 9.17 -6.58
CA ILE A 9 -5.42 9.58 -5.65
C ILE A 9 -6.03 8.34 -4.98
N CYS A 10 -6.35 7.31 -5.76
CA CYS A 10 -6.91 6.08 -5.24
C CYS A 10 -5.98 5.45 -4.19
N LEU A 11 -4.68 5.36 -4.47
CA LEU A 11 -3.70 4.81 -3.52
C LEU A 11 -3.58 5.68 -2.25
N ILE A 12 -3.63 7.01 -2.36
CA ILE A 12 -3.65 7.91 -1.19
C ILE A 12 -4.90 7.68 -0.34
N LEU A 13 -6.08 7.55 -0.96
CA LEU A 13 -7.33 7.29 -0.25
C LEU A 13 -7.33 5.93 0.44
N ILE A 14 -6.81 4.88 -0.21
CA ILE A 14 -6.64 3.56 0.40
C ILE A 14 -5.66 3.64 1.57
N GLY A 15 -4.52 4.31 1.40
CA GLY A 15 -3.54 4.52 2.48
C GLY A 15 -4.15 5.26 3.68
N SER A 16 -4.95 6.29 3.44
CA SER A 16 -5.62 7.05 4.50
C SER A 16 -6.65 6.19 5.25
N ALA A 17 -7.39 5.34 4.54
CA ALA A 17 -8.28 4.35 5.14
C ALA A 17 -7.53 3.34 6.02
N PHE A 18 -6.35 2.88 5.58
CA PHE A 18 -5.48 2.04 6.41
C PHE A 18 -5.04 2.74 7.70
N GLN A 19 -4.67 4.02 7.63
CA GLN A 19 -4.29 4.80 8.83
C GLN A 19 -5.45 4.93 9.81
N ARG A 20 -6.64 5.27 9.32
CA ARG A 20 -7.86 5.32 10.17
C ARG A 20 -8.16 3.98 10.82
N CYS A 21 -8.00 2.89 10.09
CA CYS A 21 -8.18 1.54 10.63
C CYS A 21 -7.12 1.21 11.69
N ARG A 22 -5.84 1.50 11.42
CA ARG A 22 -4.72 1.24 12.32
C ARG A 22 -4.88 1.95 13.66
N ILE A 23 -5.34 3.20 13.64
CA ILE A 23 -5.55 4.03 14.83
C ILE A 23 -6.79 3.64 15.63
N SER A 24 -7.74 2.92 15.02
CA SER A 24 -9.01 2.55 15.65
C SER A 24 -8.84 1.65 16.88
N GLU A 25 -7.72 0.92 16.97
CA GLU A 25 -7.41 -0.15 17.95
C GLU A 25 -8.40 -1.34 17.92
N ASN A 26 -9.59 -1.17 17.36
CA ASN A 26 -10.63 -2.15 17.14
C ASN A 26 -10.47 -2.86 15.80
N LEU A 27 -11.19 -3.97 15.65
CA LEU A 27 -11.34 -4.63 14.36
C LEU A 27 -11.91 -3.66 13.33
N CYS A 28 -11.13 -3.39 12.30
CA CYS A 28 -11.46 -2.52 11.20
C CYS A 28 -11.54 -3.31 9.90
N ARG A 29 -12.54 -3.00 9.09
CA ARG A 29 -12.66 -3.53 7.73
C ARG A 29 -12.45 -2.39 6.74
N LEU A 30 -11.55 -2.59 5.79
CA LEU A 30 -11.31 -1.73 4.64
C LEU A 30 -11.81 -2.45 3.38
N ILE A 31 -12.71 -1.81 2.65
CA ILE A 31 -13.28 -2.33 1.41
C ILE A 31 -12.95 -1.36 0.28
N VAL A 32 -12.29 -1.88 -0.75
CA VAL A 32 -12.13 -1.19 -2.04
C VAL A 32 -13.08 -1.85 -3.03
N SER A 33 -13.99 -1.07 -3.61
CA SER A 33 -14.94 -1.54 -4.61
C SER A 33 -14.67 -0.84 -5.93
N LEU A 34 -14.48 -1.62 -7.00
CA LEU A 34 -14.41 -1.12 -8.37
C LEU A 34 -15.65 -1.59 -9.12
N LYS A 35 -16.44 -0.66 -9.64
CA LYS A 35 -17.57 -0.97 -10.52
C LYS A 35 -17.30 -0.46 -11.91
N CYS A 36 -17.44 -1.32 -12.91
CA CYS A 36 -17.27 -0.96 -14.31
C CYS A 36 -18.57 -1.22 -15.06
N SER A 37 -19.06 -0.18 -15.75
CA SER A 37 -20.14 -0.32 -16.74
C SER A 37 -19.54 -0.28 -18.14
N THR A 38 -19.76 -1.35 -18.91
CA THR A 38 -19.24 -1.49 -20.28
C THR A 38 -20.18 -0.97 -21.36
N ASP A 39 -21.36 -0.47 -20.98
CA ASP A 39 -22.44 -0.15 -21.94
C ASP A 39 -22.21 1.19 -22.67
N SER A 40 -21.14 1.91 -22.35
CA SER A 40 -20.79 3.20 -22.95
C SER A 40 -19.51 3.14 -23.79
N ASN A 41 -19.46 3.93 -24.87
CA ASN A 41 -18.26 4.11 -25.72
C ASN A 41 -17.00 4.59 -24.96
N ARG A 42 -17.18 5.07 -23.72
CA ARG A 42 -16.11 5.33 -22.74
C ARG A 42 -16.51 4.67 -21.43
N PRO A 43 -15.92 3.51 -21.05
CA PRO A 43 -16.28 2.83 -19.81
C PRO A 43 -15.90 3.71 -18.63
N ILE A 44 -16.82 3.86 -17.68
CA ILE A 44 -16.59 4.59 -16.43
C ILE A 44 -16.34 3.56 -15.34
N VAL A 45 -15.24 3.74 -14.63
CA VAL A 45 -14.92 2.99 -13.42
C VAL A 45 -15.30 3.84 -12.22
N GLN A 46 -16.26 3.36 -11.44
CA GLN A 46 -16.59 3.92 -10.13
C GLN A 46 -15.74 3.23 -9.07
N ILE A 47 -15.01 4.04 -8.30
CA ILE A 47 -14.19 3.58 -7.20
C ILE A 47 -14.90 4.00 -5.92
N SER A 48 -15.10 3.06 -4.99
CA SER A 48 -15.49 3.36 -3.61
C SER A 48 -14.49 2.73 -2.65
N ILE A 49 -14.02 3.50 -1.68
CA ILE A 49 -13.11 3.06 -0.63
C ILE A 49 -13.81 3.36 0.70
N SER A 50 -14.13 2.33 1.45
CA SER A 50 -14.77 2.45 2.74
C SER A 50 -13.99 1.76 3.85
N ASP A 51 -14.01 2.36 5.03
CA ASP A 51 -13.42 1.78 6.24
C ASP A 51 -14.36 1.92 7.44
N THR A 52 -14.16 1.05 8.43
CA THR A 52 -14.84 1.13 9.74
C THR A 52 -13.91 1.69 10.83
N GLY A 53 -12.97 2.57 10.46
CA GLY A 53 -11.98 3.15 11.36
C GLY A 53 -12.52 4.31 12.17
N VAL A 54 -11.64 5.17 12.67
CA VAL A 54 -11.98 6.32 13.54
C VAL A 54 -12.80 7.45 12.87
N GLY A 55 -13.10 7.32 11.58
CA GLY A 55 -13.67 8.41 10.79
C GLY A 55 -12.61 9.42 10.34
N SER A 56 -12.97 10.33 9.46
CA SER A 56 -12.08 11.34 8.90
C SER A 56 -12.56 12.74 9.29
N ARG A 57 -11.68 13.72 9.15
CA ARG A 57 -12.06 15.13 9.16
C ARG A 57 -11.94 15.68 7.75
N LEU A 58 -12.62 16.78 7.46
CA LEU A 58 -12.60 17.35 6.12
C LEU A 58 -11.19 17.81 5.69
N GLU A 59 -10.35 18.24 6.64
CA GLU A 59 -8.98 18.71 6.44
C GLU A 59 -8.07 17.64 5.80
N GLU A 60 -8.39 16.35 6.02
CA GLU A 60 -7.70 15.21 5.39
C GLU A 60 -7.73 15.31 3.86
N PHE A 61 -8.84 15.80 3.30
CA PHE A 61 -9.09 15.80 1.86
C PHE A 61 -8.84 17.16 1.21
N GLN A 62 -8.96 18.26 1.96
CA GLN A 62 -8.78 19.61 1.43
C GLN A 62 -7.34 19.89 0.99
N ASN A 63 -6.38 19.25 1.67
CA ASN A 63 -4.94 19.42 1.42
C ASN A 63 -4.38 18.40 0.43
N MET A 64 -5.23 17.57 -0.20
CA MET A 64 -4.78 16.68 -1.25
C MET A 64 -4.26 17.51 -2.42
N ASP A 65 -2.95 17.39 -2.68
CA ASP A 65 -2.21 18.18 -3.65
C ASP A 65 -2.56 17.72 -5.09
N CYS A 66 -3.76 18.07 -5.53
CA CYS A 66 -4.34 17.66 -6.80
C CYS A 66 -4.00 18.62 -7.96
N THR A 67 -3.28 19.71 -7.69
CA THR A 67 -3.29 20.92 -8.52
C THR A 67 -2.11 21.12 -9.47
N ARG A 68 -1.25 20.13 -9.75
CA ARG A 68 0.05 20.43 -10.36
C ARG A 68 0.38 19.94 -11.78
N ASN A 69 -0.37 19.04 -12.41
CA ASN A 69 -0.09 18.71 -13.82
C ASN A 69 -1.28 19.08 -14.72
N GLY A 70 -1.03 20.02 -15.63
CA GLY A 70 -2.01 20.60 -16.55
C GLY A 70 -2.60 19.65 -17.59
N ASP A 71 -2.06 18.44 -17.74
CA ASP A 71 -2.47 17.45 -18.75
C ASP A 71 -3.49 16.40 -18.24
N LEU A 72 -3.95 16.52 -16.98
CA LEU A 72 -4.64 15.44 -16.27
C LEU A 72 -6.18 15.53 -16.24
N ALA A 73 -6.77 16.56 -16.86
CA ALA A 73 -8.21 16.83 -16.76
C ALA A 73 -9.11 15.84 -17.52
N GLU A 74 -8.55 14.92 -18.31
CA GLU A 74 -9.33 14.08 -19.22
C GLU A 74 -9.88 12.79 -18.60
N LYS A 75 -9.20 12.20 -17.61
CA LYS A 75 -9.55 10.86 -17.08
C LYS A 75 -10.32 10.88 -15.76
N TRP A 76 -10.39 12.01 -15.07
CA TRP A 76 -11.17 12.16 -13.82
C TRP A 76 -12.12 13.35 -13.94
N ASP A 77 -13.34 13.20 -13.45
CA ASP A 77 -14.31 14.28 -13.41
C ASP A 77 -13.93 15.40 -12.42
N GLY A 78 -12.95 15.16 -11.55
CA GLY A 78 -12.47 16.09 -10.54
C GLY A 78 -13.32 16.08 -9.27
N VAL A 79 -14.26 15.15 -9.15
CA VAL A 79 -15.19 15.08 -8.02
C VAL A 79 -14.80 13.93 -7.09
N LEU A 80 -14.71 14.25 -5.80
CA LEU A 80 -14.55 13.29 -4.71
C LEU A 80 -15.74 13.44 -3.76
N ASN A 81 -16.49 12.35 -3.59
CA ASN A 81 -17.56 12.27 -2.60
C ASN A 81 -17.02 11.64 -1.33
N ILE A 82 -17.38 12.20 -0.18
CA ILE A 82 -16.94 11.74 1.14
C ILE A 82 -18.17 11.60 2.01
N LYS A 83 -18.26 10.51 2.78
CA LYS A 83 -19.20 10.37 3.88
C LYS A 83 -18.43 9.89 5.09
N THR A 84 -18.58 10.56 6.22
CA THR A 84 -17.91 10.17 7.44
C THR A 84 -18.84 10.30 8.64
N THR A 85 -18.68 9.41 9.60
CA THR A 85 -19.53 9.32 10.80
C THR A 85 -19.16 10.36 11.87
N SER A 86 -17.93 10.86 11.85
CA SER A 86 -17.42 11.92 12.75
C SER A 86 -18.21 13.23 12.61
N GLU A 87 -18.66 13.55 11.39
CA GLU A 87 -19.29 14.83 11.10
C GLU A 87 -20.79 14.72 10.74
N VAL A 88 -21.38 13.52 10.67
CA VAL A 88 -22.81 13.27 10.35
C VAL A 88 -23.26 13.76 8.95
N TYR A 89 -22.38 14.40 8.19
CA TYR A 89 -22.63 14.95 6.86
C TYR A 89 -21.78 14.25 5.79
N GLY A 90 -22.31 14.25 4.56
CA GLY A 90 -21.52 13.96 3.38
C GLY A 90 -20.93 15.25 2.79
N TYR A 91 -19.81 15.13 2.09
CA TYR A 91 -19.16 16.21 1.38
C TYR A 91 -18.91 15.82 -0.07
N CYS A 92 -18.94 16.82 -0.94
CA CYS A 92 -18.48 16.72 -2.31
C CYS A 92 -17.38 17.77 -2.51
N LEU A 93 -16.19 17.31 -2.88
CA LEU A 93 -15.05 18.14 -3.22
C LEU A 93 -14.87 18.15 -4.74
N ASN A 94 -14.94 19.34 -5.33
CA ASN A 94 -14.66 19.56 -6.74
C ASN A 94 -13.27 20.19 -6.93
N PHE A 95 -12.31 19.38 -7.36
CA PHE A 95 -10.93 19.78 -7.60
C PHE A 95 -10.74 20.56 -8.91
N LYS A 96 -11.74 20.61 -9.80
CA LYS A 96 -11.73 21.50 -10.97
C LYS A 96 -12.07 22.94 -10.62
N GLU A 97 -12.70 23.18 -9.48
CA GLU A 97 -13.01 24.53 -9.02
C GLU A 97 -11.74 25.20 -8.48
N LYS A 98 -11.35 26.31 -9.10
CA LYS A 98 -10.10 27.01 -8.78
C LYS A 98 -10.21 27.72 -7.44
N VAL A 99 -11.41 28.21 -7.08
CA VAL A 99 -11.67 28.95 -5.84
C VAL A 99 -11.91 27.97 -4.68
N PRO A 100 -11.02 27.87 -3.67
CA PRO A 100 -11.14 26.90 -2.58
C PRO A 100 -12.49 26.93 -1.85
N ALA A 101 -13.03 28.13 -1.61
CA ALA A 101 -14.32 28.32 -0.95
C ALA A 101 -15.53 27.74 -1.72
N ARG A 102 -15.37 27.49 -3.04
CA ARG A 102 -16.42 26.91 -3.89
C ARG A 102 -16.20 25.42 -4.19
N ARG A 103 -15.06 24.85 -3.78
CA ARG A 103 -14.73 23.44 -3.99
C ARG A 103 -15.61 22.52 -3.17
N LEU A 104 -16.01 22.96 -1.97
CA LEU A 104 -16.75 22.15 -1.02
C LEU A 104 -18.26 22.37 -1.14
N THR A 105 -18.98 21.29 -1.40
CA THR A 105 -20.43 21.23 -1.27
C THR A 105 -20.80 20.28 -0.15
N LYS A 106 -21.55 20.76 0.85
CA LYS A 106 -22.09 19.94 1.94
C LYS A 106 -23.35 19.23 1.46
N LEU A 107 -23.37 17.91 1.59
CA LEU A 107 -24.50 17.06 1.21
C LEU A 107 -25.52 16.96 2.37
N PRO A 108 -26.81 16.69 2.07
CA PRO A 108 -27.82 16.48 3.10
C PRO A 108 -27.41 15.35 4.05
N PRO A 109 -27.64 15.49 5.37
CA PRO A 109 -27.34 14.43 6.33
C PRO A 109 -28.20 13.20 6.03
N THR A 110 -27.58 12.05 5.80
CA THR A 110 -28.28 10.77 5.74
C THR A 110 -28.55 10.32 7.18
N SER A 111 -29.69 10.71 7.75
CA SER A 111 -30.05 10.38 9.12
C SER A 111 -30.26 8.88 9.30
N LYS A 112 -29.26 8.18 9.84
CA LYS A 112 -29.47 6.94 10.61
C LYS A 112 -28.99 7.21 12.03
N LYS A 113 -29.86 7.82 12.84
CA LYS A 113 -29.57 8.34 14.19
C LYS A 113 -29.19 7.27 15.23
N ASP A 114 -29.25 5.98 14.89
CA ASP A 114 -29.12 4.89 15.85
C ASP A 114 -27.98 3.88 15.56
N LEU A 115 -27.11 4.15 14.58
CA LEU A 115 -25.94 3.28 14.36
C LEU A 115 -24.70 3.80 15.09
N LYS A 116 -24.21 3.02 16.07
CA LYS A 116 -22.89 3.14 16.71
C LYS A 116 -21.77 2.64 15.79
N PHE A 117 -21.74 3.06 14.53
CA PHE A 117 -20.65 2.72 13.61
C PHE A 117 -19.80 3.96 13.35
N SER A 118 -18.48 3.75 13.35
CA SER A 118 -17.50 4.75 12.93
C SER A 118 -16.90 4.33 11.60
N GLY A 119 -16.64 5.28 10.70
CA GLY A 119 -16.04 4.98 9.41
C GLY A 119 -16.09 6.14 8.42
N THR A 120 -15.42 5.92 7.29
CA THR A 120 -15.38 6.85 6.17
C THR A 120 -15.60 6.09 4.87
N GLU A 121 -16.41 6.64 3.98
CA GLU A 121 -16.54 6.21 2.59
C GLU A 121 -16.09 7.36 1.69
N THR A 122 -15.20 7.08 0.75
CA THR A 122 -14.82 7.99 -0.31
C THR A 122 -15.13 7.36 -1.66
N SER A 123 -15.65 8.15 -2.60
CA SER A 123 -15.92 7.65 -3.95
C SER A 123 -15.63 8.66 -5.04
N LEU A 124 -15.12 8.16 -6.16
CA LEU A 124 -14.77 8.94 -7.35
C LEU A 124 -15.03 8.11 -8.62
N SER A 125 -15.15 8.78 -9.76
CA SER A 125 -15.39 8.14 -11.06
C SER A 125 -14.28 8.48 -12.06
N THR A 126 -13.77 7.50 -12.79
CA THR A 126 -12.68 7.70 -13.75
C THR A 126 -12.92 6.99 -15.07
N TYR A 127 -12.30 7.50 -16.13
CA TYR A 127 -12.19 6.88 -17.45
C TYR A 127 -10.86 6.11 -17.62
N GLU A 128 -10.13 5.87 -16.53
CA GLU A 128 -8.92 5.06 -16.55
C GLU A 128 -9.22 3.59 -16.89
N SER A 129 -8.24 2.92 -17.51
CA SER A 129 -8.32 1.49 -17.78
C SER A 129 -8.55 0.71 -16.49
N PHE A 130 -9.64 -0.05 -16.46
CA PHE A 130 -10.01 -0.89 -15.32
C PHE A 130 -8.86 -1.83 -14.92
N ASP A 131 -8.25 -2.51 -15.89
CA ASP A 131 -7.22 -3.52 -15.59
C ASP A 131 -5.93 -2.88 -15.05
N VAL A 132 -5.56 -1.69 -15.55
CA VAL A 132 -4.39 -0.94 -15.04
C VAL A 132 -4.63 -0.47 -13.61
N LEU A 133 -5.80 0.13 -13.34
CA LEU A 133 -6.19 0.58 -12.01
C LEU A 133 -6.25 -0.59 -11.02
N CYS A 134 -6.89 -1.70 -11.42
CA CYS A 134 -7.03 -2.89 -10.59
C CYS A 134 -5.67 -3.51 -10.26
N ALA A 135 -4.78 -3.66 -11.25
CA ALA A 135 -3.43 -4.17 -11.03
C ALA A 135 -2.63 -3.28 -10.06
N GLY A 136 -2.74 -1.95 -10.23
CA GLY A 136 -2.11 -0.97 -9.34
C GLY A 136 -2.59 -1.06 -7.89
N ILE A 137 -3.91 -1.22 -7.69
CA ILE A 137 -4.49 -1.41 -6.36
C ILE A 137 -4.03 -2.73 -5.75
N ILE A 138 -4.05 -3.84 -6.50
CA ILE A 138 -3.58 -5.15 -6.02
C ILE A 138 -2.12 -5.07 -5.59
N GLN A 139 -1.25 -4.45 -6.40
CA GLN A 139 0.16 -4.28 -6.06
C GLN A 139 0.34 -3.46 -4.78
N PHE A 140 -0.42 -2.37 -4.62
CA PHE A 140 -0.39 -1.56 -3.41
C PHE A 140 -0.87 -2.34 -2.18
N LEU A 141 -1.98 -3.09 -2.30
CA LEU A 141 -2.51 -3.92 -1.22
C LEU A 141 -1.54 -5.04 -0.82
N HIS A 142 -0.82 -5.63 -1.77
CA HIS A 142 0.25 -6.58 -1.48
C HIS A 142 1.38 -5.93 -0.67
N LYS A 143 1.84 -4.73 -1.05
CA LYS A 143 2.85 -3.97 -0.29
C LYS A 143 2.33 -3.66 1.12
N MET A 144 1.10 -3.16 1.26
CA MET A 144 0.47 -2.91 2.57
C MET A 144 0.40 -4.17 3.43
N HIS A 145 0.08 -5.33 2.83
CA HIS A 145 -0.04 -6.59 3.54
C HIS A 145 1.30 -7.09 4.13
N MET A 146 2.45 -6.63 3.61
CA MET A 146 3.76 -6.91 4.19
C MET A 146 3.94 -6.28 5.58
N LEU A 147 3.24 -5.19 5.90
CA LEU A 147 3.32 -4.57 7.22
C LEU A 147 2.55 -5.35 8.30
N LYS A 148 1.71 -6.33 7.92
CA LYS A 148 0.90 -7.16 8.82
C LYS A 148 0.21 -6.33 9.92
N ILE A 149 -0.39 -5.20 9.51
CA ILE A 149 -1.07 -4.27 10.41
C ILE A 149 -2.15 -5.04 11.18
N PRO A 150 -2.16 -4.98 12.53
CA PRO A 150 -3.14 -5.70 13.35
C PRO A 150 -4.55 -5.15 13.11
N ASN A 151 -5.54 -6.00 13.34
CA ASN A 151 -6.96 -5.61 13.34
C ASN A 151 -7.51 -5.02 12.04
N VAL A 152 -6.79 -5.10 10.91
CA VAL A 152 -7.31 -4.62 9.62
C VAL A 152 -7.60 -5.79 8.69
N ALA A 153 -8.87 -5.99 8.38
CA ALA A 153 -9.33 -6.86 7.31
C ALA A 153 -9.51 -6.05 6.02
N VAL A 154 -8.99 -6.54 4.90
CA VAL A 154 -8.95 -5.80 3.63
C VAL A 154 -9.56 -6.64 2.53
N GLU A 155 -10.46 -6.03 1.76
CA GLU A 155 -11.13 -6.66 0.62
C GLU A 155 -11.11 -5.75 -0.61
N LEU A 156 -10.73 -6.30 -1.77
CA LEU A 156 -10.95 -5.70 -3.08
C LEU A 156 -12.09 -6.45 -3.78
N MET A 157 -13.20 -5.75 -3.98
CA MET A 157 -14.36 -6.24 -4.70
C MET A 157 -14.45 -5.58 -6.07
N VAL A 158 -14.76 -6.38 -7.08
CA VAL A 158 -14.93 -5.95 -8.46
C VAL A 158 -16.32 -6.33 -8.93
N ASP A 159 -17.05 -5.35 -9.42
CA ASP A 159 -18.37 -5.50 -10.03
C ASP A 159 -18.27 -5.15 -11.50
N ARG A 160 -18.25 -6.16 -12.37
CA ARG A 160 -18.28 -5.98 -13.82
C ARG A 160 -19.72 -6.14 -14.29
N THR A 161 -20.32 -5.04 -14.73
CA THR A 161 -21.66 -5.08 -15.34
C THR A 161 -21.51 -5.30 -16.84
N THR A 162 -22.06 -6.41 -17.33
CA THR A 162 -22.16 -6.70 -18.77
C THR A 162 -23.63 -6.81 -19.18
N ASN A 163 -23.90 -6.83 -20.49
CA ASN A 163 -25.24 -7.07 -21.06
C ASN A 163 -25.94 -8.34 -20.51
N THR A 164 -25.19 -9.29 -19.94
CA THR A 164 -25.70 -10.56 -19.39
C THR A 164 -25.90 -10.55 -17.87
N GLY A 165 -25.66 -9.42 -17.19
CA GLY A 165 -25.80 -9.25 -15.75
C GLY A 165 -24.55 -8.69 -15.06
N SER A 166 -24.66 -8.38 -13.75
CA SER A 166 -23.52 -7.96 -12.94
C SER A 166 -22.85 -9.16 -12.27
N LYS A 167 -21.52 -9.26 -12.36
CA LYS A 167 -20.74 -10.27 -11.62
C LYS A 167 -19.88 -9.57 -10.57
N LEU A 168 -20.20 -9.85 -9.29
CA LEU A 168 -19.39 -9.43 -8.15
C LEU A 168 -18.33 -10.49 -7.85
N GLU A 169 -17.06 -10.09 -7.87
CA GLU A 169 -15.91 -10.95 -7.59
C GLU A 169 -15.04 -10.32 -6.50
N THR A 170 -14.51 -11.14 -5.58
CA THR A 170 -13.48 -10.70 -4.63
C THR A 170 -12.13 -11.08 -5.20
N LEU A 171 -11.31 -10.08 -5.55
CA LEU A 171 -9.99 -10.29 -6.17
C LEU A 171 -8.85 -10.31 -5.15
N PHE A 172 -9.05 -9.65 -4.01
CA PHE A 172 -8.07 -9.64 -2.93
C PHE A 172 -8.80 -9.72 -1.61
N GLN A 173 -8.32 -10.59 -0.73
CA GLN A 173 -8.79 -10.68 0.64
C GLN A 173 -7.60 -10.93 1.56
N ALA A 174 -7.40 -10.06 2.54
CA ALA A 174 -6.33 -10.20 3.51
C ALA A 174 -6.83 -9.95 4.91
N ASN A 175 -6.73 -10.98 5.75
CA ASN A 175 -7.09 -10.95 7.17
C ASN A 175 -5.90 -11.39 8.06
N ALA A 176 -4.69 -11.54 7.49
CA ALA A 176 -3.60 -12.23 8.18
C ALA A 176 -3.09 -11.50 9.44
N GLY A 177 -3.20 -10.17 9.50
CA GLY A 177 -2.85 -9.39 10.69
C GLY A 177 -3.75 -9.69 11.91
N MET A 178 -4.90 -10.33 11.69
CA MET A 178 -5.86 -10.72 12.74
C MET A 178 -5.40 -11.93 13.55
N HIS A 179 -4.53 -12.77 12.97
CA HIS A 179 -4.08 -14.03 13.59
C HIS A 179 -2.77 -13.87 14.35
N LEU A 180 -2.10 -12.73 14.23
CA LEU A 180 -0.86 -12.45 14.93
C LEU A 180 -1.15 -11.88 16.34
N PRO A 181 -0.49 -12.39 17.39
CA PRO A 181 -0.59 -11.83 18.73
C PRO A 181 -0.36 -10.31 18.74
N PHE A 182 -1.14 -9.59 19.56
CA PHE A 182 -1.01 -8.15 19.72
C PHE A 182 0.35 -7.70 20.24
N SER A 183 1.03 -8.56 21.01
CA SER A 183 2.34 -8.30 21.59
C SER A 183 3.50 -8.34 20.58
N ILE A 184 3.25 -8.75 19.33
CA ILE A 184 4.29 -8.79 18.30
C ILE A 184 4.66 -7.37 17.87
N SER A 185 5.96 -7.08 17.91
CA SER A 185 6.55 -5.80 17.51
C SER A 185 6.39 -5.52 16.01
N ASN A 186 6.58 -4.26 15.61
CA ASN A 186 6.48 -3.88 14.19
C ASN A 186 7.55 -4.57 13.33
N ILE A 187 8.78 -4.71 13.82
CA ILE A 187 9.82 -5.43 13.08
C ILE A 187 9.50 -6.91 12.90
N GLU A 188 8.95 -7.59 13.92
CA GLU A 188 8.56 -9.01 13.79
C GLU A 188 7.39 -9.18 12.82
N ARG A 189 6.46 -8.21 12.79
CA ARG A 189 5.39 -8.15 11.77
C ARG A 189 5.97 -7.99 10.37
N LEU A 190 6.97 -7.11 10.21
CA LEU A 190 7.66 -6.89 8.95
C LEU A 190 8.42 -8.14 8.49
N VAL A 191 9.07 -8.86 9.41
CA VAL A 191 9.68 -10.17 9.14
C VAL A 191 8.64 -11.15 8.61
N ALA A 192 7.54 -11.37 9.34
CA ALA A 192 6.49 -12.30 8.92
C ALA A 192 5.84 -11.91 7.58
N GLY A 193 5.73 -10.60 7.31
CA GLY A 193 5.23 -10.09 6.04
C GLY A 193 6.19 -10.31 4.88
N LEU A 194 7.48 -10.02 5.07
CA LEU A 194 8.52 -10.24 4.07
C LEU A 194 8.74 -11.73 3.79
N GLU A 195 8.74 -12.58 4.82
CA GLU A 195 8.75 -14.04 4.65
C GLU A 195 7.58 -14.52 3.79
N GLY A 196 6.36 -14.05 4.07
CA GLY A 196 5.19 -14.38 3.27
C GLY A 196 5.30 -13.90 1.82
N HIS A 197 5.88 -12.72 1.60
CA HIS A 197 6.17 -12.20 0.25
C HIS A 197 7.17 -13.07 -0.51
N VAL A 198 8.25 -13.48 0.17
CA VAL A 198 9.23 -14.43 -0.35
C VAL A 198 8.56 -15.76 -0.66
N LEU A 199 7.80 -16.35 0.24
CA LEU A 199 7.14 -17.64 -0.02
C LEU A 199 6.13 -17.60 -1.18
N LYS A 200 5.64 -16.42 -1.55
CA LYS A 200 4.75 -16.18 -2.70
C LYS A 200 5.46 -15.71 -3.97
N HIS A 201 6.78 -15.81 -4.01
CA HIS A 201 7.62 -15.45 -5.14
C HIS A 201 7.45 -14.00 -5.63
N GLY A 202 7.54 -13.03 -4.73
CA GLY A 202 7.36 -11.64 -5.13
C GLY A 202 5.88 -11.29 -5.40
N ASN A 203 4.95 -12.02 -4.76
CA ASN A 203 3.51 -12.02 -5.07
C ASN A 203 3.14 -12.56 -6.48
N ALA A 204 4.05 -13.28 -7.15
CA ALA A 204 3.72 -13.97 -8.40
C ALA A 204 2.76 -15.15 -8.19
N LEU A 205 2.66 -15.68 -6.96
CA LEU A 205 1.74 -16.74 -6.59
C LEU A 205 0.72 -16.25 -5.55
N ASP A 206 -0.55 -16.63 -5.75
CA ASP A 206 -1.62 -16.34 -4.78
C ASP A 206 -1.38 -17.02 -3.42
N LYS A 207 -0.77 -18.22 -3.47
CA LYS A 207 -0.47 -19.10 -2.34
C LYS A 207 1.03 -19.30 -2.17
N GLU A 208 1.41 -19.60 -0.93
CA GLU A 208 2.78 -19.93 -0.61
C GLU A 208 3.24 -21.19 -1.37
N CYS A 209 4.43 -21.08 -1.95
CA CYS A 209 5.10 -22.18 -2.61
C CYS A 209 5.51 -23.23 -1.60
N GLN A 210 4.97 -24.44 -1.72
CA GLN A 210 5.28 -25.54 -0.79
C GLN A 210 6.76 -25.94 -0.81
N SER A 211 7.42 -25.80 -1.98
CA SER A 211 8.86 -26.07 -2.11
C SER A 211 9.69 -25.06 -1.30
N CYS A 212 9.42 -23.77 -1.47
CA CYS A 212 10.10 -22.71 -0.70
C CYS A 212 9.74 -22.75 0.78
N LEU A 213 8.51 -23.15 1.12
CA LEU A 213 8.08 -23.31 2.50
C LEU A 213 8.82 -24.46 3.19
N SER A 214 9.03 -25.58 2.48
CA SER A 214 9.76 -26.75 2.99
C SER A 214 11.27 -26.51 3.11
N SER A 215 11.78 -25.40 2.58
CA SER A 215 13.19 -25.00 2.64
C SER A 215 13.37 -23.71 3.47
N ARG A 216 12.36 -23.33 4.26
CA ARG A 216 12.37 -22.09 5.05
C ARG A 216 13.53 -22.04 6.05
N GLU A 217 14.00 -23.18 6.56
CA GLU A 217 15.18 -23.27 7.41
C GLU A 217 16.47 -22.78 6.75
N HIS A 218 16.50 -22.70 5.42
CA HIS A 218 17.63 -22.17 4.66
C HIS A 218 17.57 -20.65 4.45
N PHE A 219 16.50 -19.99 4.92
CA PHE A 219 16.41 -18.54 4.85
C PHE A 219 17.36 -17.92 5.88
N LYS A 220 18.24 -17.04 5.41
CA LYS A 220 19.09 -16.23 6.28
C LYS A 220 18.36 -14.92 6.54
N LEU A 221 17.89 -14.76 7.77
CA LEU A 221 17.17 -13.57 8.23
C LEU A 221 18.14 -12.61 8.94
N GLY A 222 18.14 -11.36 8.51
CA GLY A 222 18.76 -10.24 9.24
C GLY A 222 17.71 -9.20 9.59
N MET A 223 17.80 -8.64 10.80
CA MET A 223 16.92 -7.56 11.25
C MET A 223 17.71 -6.52 12.05
N GLY A 224 17.29 -5.25 11.95
CA GLY A 224 17.92 -4.14 12.67
C GLY A 224 16.91 -3.04 13.00
N ILE A 225 17.09 -2.42 14.16
CA ILE A 225 16.27 -1.29 14.64
C ILE A 225 17.22 -0.16 15.02
N VAL A 226 16.92 1.05 14.55
CA VAL A 226 17.61 2.28 14.95
C VAL A 226 16.58 3.26 15.50
N PRO A 227 16.51 3.45 16.83
CA PRO A 227 15.76 4.54 17.43
C PRO A 227 16.58 5.84 17.34
N ASN A 228 16.01 6.91 16.81
CA ASN A 228 16.68 8.21 16.83
C ASN A 228 16.48 8.88 18.20
N SER A 229 17.49 8.81 19.07
CA SER A 229 17.44 9.43 20.42
C SER A 229 17.63 10.94 20.37
N GLU A 230 16.94 11.64 21.27
CA GLU A 230 16.90 13.09 21.50
C GLU A 230 18.27 13.77 21.31
N GLY A 231 18.38 14.65 20.29
CA GLY A 231 19.61 15.41 20.04
C GLY A 231 19.69 16.09 18.67
N THR A 232 18.88 15.67 17.70
CA THR A 232 18.71 16.35 16.41
C THR A 232 17.22 16.49 16.10
N ARG A 233 16.87 17.42 15.21
CA ARG A 233 15.51 17.93 14.90
C ARG A 233 14.41 16.88 14.58
N ASN A 234 14.70 15.57 14.61
CA ASN A 234 13.78 14.48 14.34
C ASN A 234 13.54 13.64 15.63
N ASN A 235 12.73 14.19 16.55
CA ASN A 235 12.38 13.50 17.80
C ASN A 235 11.49 12.27 17.53
N GLY A 236 11.93 11.08 17.96
CA GLY A 236 11.07 9.89 18.06
C GLY A 236 10.90 9.05 16.79
N GLN A 237 11.71 9.27 15.75
CA GLN A 237 11.68 8.44 14.53
C GLN A 237 12.41 7.10 14.76
N ILE A 238 11.76 6.01 14.38
CA ILE A 238 12.26 4.63 14.40
C ILE A 238 12.48 4.18 12.96
N ILE A 239 13.63 3.55 12.70
CA ILE A 239 13.91 2.87 11.43
C ILE A 239 14.14 1.39 11.72
N GLU A 240 13.32 0.55 11.11
CA GLU A 240 13.44 -0.90 11.11
C GLU A 240 13.87 -1.37 9.73
N ALA A 241 14.79 -2.33 9.66
CA ALA A 241 15.21 -2.96 8.42
C ALA A 241 15.22 -4.47 8.57
N VAL A 242 14.70 -5.16 7.56
CA VAL A 242 14.69 -6.62 7.47
C VAL A 242 15.29 -7.01 6.12
N ILE A 243 16.19 -7.99 6.13
CA ILE A 243 16.77 -8.62 4.95
C ILE A 243 16.54 -10.11 5.03
N ILE A 244 16.02 -10.71 3.95
CA ILE A 244 15.92 -12.14 3.80
C ILE A 244 16.77 -12.54 2.61
N ILE A 245 17.70 -13.47 2.84
CA ILE A 245 18.45 -14.11 1.78
C ILE A 245 17.96 -15.55 1.68
N THR A 246 17.42 -15.92 0.52
CA THR A 246 17.03 -17.28 0.23
C THR A 246 18.07 -17.94 -0.65
N GLU A 247 18.57 -19.09 -0.23
CA GLU A 247 19.45 -19.95 -1.03
C GLU A 247 18.68 -21.23 -1.34
N LEU A 248 18.32 -21.44 -2.61
CA LEU A 248 17.57 -22.64 -3.01
C LEU A 248 18.56 -23.79 -3.28
N PRO A 249 18.44 -24.93 -2.56
CA PRO A 249 19.27 -26.10 -2.80
C PRO A 249 18.78 -26.79 -4.10
N GLU A 250 19.68 -27.03 -5.05
CA GLU A 250 19.42 -27.65 -6.37
C GLU A 250 18.65 -26.74 -7.37
N PRO A 251 18.74 -26.96 -8.70
CA PRO A 251 18.05 -26.10 -9.65
C PRO A 251 16.55 -26.04 -9.30
N PRO A 252 16.04 -24.87 -8.92
CA PRO A 252 14.66 -24.75 -8.48
C PRO A 252 13.73 -25.13 -9.62
N GLY A 253 12.57 -25.70 -9.26
CA GLY A 253 11.50 -25.88 -10.23
C GLY A 253 11.25 -24.56 -10.97
N PRO A 254 10.88 -24.58 -12.26
CA PRO A 254 10.81 -23.37 -13.08
C PRO A 254 9.89 -22.29 -12.52
N SER A 255 8.92 -22.65 -11.68
CA SER A 255 8.01 -21.74 -10.97
C SER A 255 8.65 -20.96 -9.81
N CYS A 256 9.81 -21.39 -9.30
CA CYS A 256 10.52 -20.77 -8.17
C CYS A 256 11.67 -19.86 -8.61
N LEU A 257 11.98 -19.84 -9.90
CA LEU A 257 12.96 -18.92 -10.47
C LEU A 257 12.42 -17.49 -10.38
N ARG A 258 13.21 -16.59 -9.79
CA ARG A 258 12.95 -15.14 -9.86
C ARG A 258 14.06 -14.42 -10.58
N VAL A 259 13.77 -13.18 -10.94
CA VAL A 259 14.78 -12.23 -11.39
C VAL A 259 15.84 -12.09 -10.30
N SER A 260 17.12 -12.09 -10.69
CA SER A 260 18.29 -12.00 -9.79
C SER A 260 18.54 -10.58 -9.23
N SER A 261 17.51 -9.74 -9.23
CA SER A 261 17.54 -8.37 -8.69
C SER A 261 16.87 -8.32 -7.32
N THR A 262 17.33 -7.42 -6.46
CA THR A 262 16.75 -7.21 -5.13
C THR A 262 15.82 -6.02 -5.15
N GLU A 263 14.55 -6.25 -4.81
CA GLU A 263 13.61 -5.19 -4.54
C GLU A 263 13.76 -4.70 -3.10
N VAL A 264 13.89 -3.39 -2.94
CA VAL A 264 13.90 -2.72 -1.63
C VAL A 264 12.55 -2.07 -1.39
N PHE A 265 11.78 -2.65 -0.47
CA PHE A 265 10.50 -2.11 -0.03
C PHE A 265 10.73 -1.02 1.02
N TYR A 266 10.18 0.16 0.80
CA TYR A 266 10.23 1.25 1.76
C TYR A 266 8.83 1.63 2.23
N PHE A 267 8.66 1.65 3.54
CA PHE A 267 7.44 2.05 4.21
C PHE A 267 7.73 3.26 5.08
N GLN A 268 6.89 4.29 4.95
CA GLN A 268 6.92 5.46 5.82
C GLN A 268 5.57 5.61 6.50
N GLU A 269 5.56 5.75 7.82
CA GLU A 269 4.32 5.84 8.62
C GLU A 269 3.30 4.76 8.27
N PHE A 270 3.75 3.50 8.15
CA PHE A 270 2.90 2.36 7.76
C PHE A 270 2.25 2.47 6.36
N LEU A 271 2.88 3.20 5.42
CA LEU A 271 2.46 3.30 4.03
C LEU A 271 3.62 3.02 3.06
N PRO A 272 3.41 2.25 1.98
CA PRO A 272 4.36 2.13 0.88
C PRO A 272 4.69 3.52 0.35
N SER A 273 5.98 3.84 0.29
CA SER A 273 6.46 5.18 -0.05
C SER A 273 7.66 5.12 -0.98
N THR A 274 7.90 6.23 -1.68
CA THR A 274 9.14 6.41 -2.43
C THR A 274 10.31 6.48 -1.46
N ILE A 275 11.36 5.71 -1.73
CA ILE A 275 12.56 5.70 -0.90
C ILE A 275 13.29 7.07 -0.97
N PRO A 276 13.60 7.72 0.17
CA PRO A 276 14.34 8.98 0.16
C PRO A 276 15.76 8.78 -0.39
N GLN A 277 16.27 9.77 -1.13
CA GLN A 277 17.62 9.69 -1.71
C GLN A 277 18.71 9.46 -0.65
N SER A 278 18.55 9.99 0.56
CA SER A 278 19.46 9.73 1.68
C SER A 278 19.54 8.24 2.02
N LEU A 279 18.40 7.54 2.00
CA LEU A 279 18.32 6.10 2.27
C LEU A 279 18.84 5.29 1.07
N VAL A 280 18.58 5.73 -0.17
CA VAL A 280 19.22 5.14 -1.37
C VAL A 280 20.74 5.20 -1.27
N ASN A 281 21.29 6.37 -0.90
CA ASN A 281 22.73 6.54 -0.71
C ASN A 281 23.26 5.66 0.42
N ALA A 282 22.50 5.53 1.52
CA ALA A 282 22.88 4.66 2.63
C ALA A 282 22.94 3.19 2.21
N VAL A 283 21.90 2.68 1.54
CA VAL A 283 21.84 1.29 1.07
C VAL A 283 22.92 0.98 0.03
N THR A 284 23.20 1.92 -0.89
CA THR A 284 24.23 1.73 -1.93
C THR A 284 25.66 1.89 -1.41
N SER A 285 25.87 2.60 -0.29
CA SER A 285 27.18 2.79 0.33
C SER A 285 27.57 1.71 1.34
N VAL A 286 26.67 0.77 1.66
CA VAL A 286 27.02 -0.42 2.46
C VAL A 286 28.18 -1.15 1.78
N ASN A 287 29.16 -1.58 2.57
CA ASN A 287 30.28 -2.38 2.09
C ASN A 287 29.83 -3.83 1.78
N TRP A 288 28.97 -3.99 0.77
CA TRP A 288 28.43 -5.28 0.33
C TRP A 288 29.53 -6.28 0.00
N LYS A 289 30.69 -5.81 -0.48
CA LYS A 289 31.85 -6.65 -0.80
C LYS A 289 32.38 -7.40 0.41
N SER A 290 32.32 -6.81 1.61
CA SER A 290 32.69 -7.50 2.85
C SER A 290 31.77 -8.68 3.20
N TYR A 291 30.57 -8.71 2.61
CA TYR A 291 29.60 -9.79 2.72
C TYR A 291 29.56 -10.68 1.47
N GLY A 292 30.53 -10.56 0.56
CA GLY A 292 30.62 -11.36 -0.67
C GLY A 292 29.71 -10.91 -1.81
N LEU A 293 29.08 -9.73 -1.70
CA LEU A 293 28.18 -9.19 -2.71
C LEU A 293 28.80 -7.98 -3.42
N SER A 294 28.78 -7.97 -4.75
CA SER A 294 29.19 -6.82 -5.55
C SER A 294 27.98 -6.18 -6.20
N LEU A 295 27.69 -4.93 -5.85
CA LEU A 295 26.61 -4.15 -6.45
C LEU A 295 27.02 -3.68 -7.85
N LYS A 296 26.25 -4.07 -8.87
CA LYS A 296 26.43 -3.67 -10.27
C LYS A 296 25.83 -2.30 -10.53
N SER A 297 24.57 -2.16 -10.14
CA SER A 297 23.79 -0.95 -10.38
C SER A 297 22.68 -0.84 -9.34
N SER A 298 22.20 0.39 -9.14
CA SER A 298 21.01 0.68 -8.35
C SER A 298 20.07 1.53 -9.20
N ILE A 299 18.84 1.06 -9.38
CA ILE A 299 17.85 1.70 -10.23
C ILE A 299 16.67 2.07 -9.35
N VAL A 300 16.30 3.35 -9.35
CA VAL A 300 15.04 3.79 -8.74
C VAL A 300 14.01 3.84 -9.86
N GLY A 301 13.02 2.96 -9.78
CA GLY A 301 11.91 2.92 -10.73
C GLY A 301 11.02 4.17 -10.64
N GLU A 302 10.21 4.40 -11.68
CA GLU A 302 9.23 5.51 -11.72
C GLU A 302 8.18 5.41 -10.59
N ASP A 303 7.96 4.21 -10.06
CA ASP A 303 7.09 3.94 -8.91
C ASP A 303 7.80 4.19 -7.56
N GLY A 304 9.04 4.69 -7.59
CA GLY A 304 9.84 4.99 -6.41
C GLY A 304 10.43 3.75 -5.73
N GLN A 305 10.33 2.58 -6.37
CA GLN A 305 10.91 1.34 -5.86
C GLN A 305 12.40 1.28 -6.21
N LEU A 306 13.25 0.99 -5.22
CA LEU A 306 14.67 0.79 -5.45
C LEU A 306 14.92 -0.68 -5.77
N VAL A 307 15.62 -0.90 -6.88
CA VAL A 307 16.07 -2.22 -7.32
C VAL A 307 17.60 -2.22 -7.32
N LEU A 308 18.19 -3.22 -6.65
CA LEU A 308 19.63 -3.45 -6.63
C LEU A 308 19.97 -4.61 -7.56
N GLU A 309 20.88 -4.36 -8.50
CA GLU A 309 21.44 -5.40 -9.37
C GLU A 309 22.81 -5.83 -8.85
N TRP A 310 23.05 -7.14 -8.84
CA TRP A 310 24.28 -7.72 -8.32
C TRP A 310 25.14 -8.30 -9.45
N GLU A 311 26.46 -8.13 -9.37
CA GLU A 311 27.41 -8.75 -10.30
C GLU A 311 27.71 -10.21 -9.94
N SER A 312 27.67 -10.52 -8.63
CA SER A 312 28.22 -11.75 -8.06
C SER A 312 27.21 -12.52 -7.22
N LEU A 313 25.90 -12.35 -7.46
CA LEU A 313 24.88 -13.11 -6.74
C LEU A 313 24.96 -14.58 -7.16
N PRO A 314 25.08 -15.54 -6.21
CA PRO A 314 25.11 -16.95 -6.56
C PRO A 314 23.82 -17.36 -7.30
N PRO A 315 23.89 -18.34 -8.22
CA PRO A 315 22.70 -18.89 -8.85
C PRO A 315 21.68 -19.32 -7.80
N TYR A 316 20.40 -19.06 -8.08
CA TYR A 316 19.27 -19.45 -7.22
C TYR A 316 19.30 -18.85 -5.81
N SER A 317 20.06 -17.77 -5.64
CA SER A 317 19.98 -16.91 -4.47
C SER A 317 19.10 -15.71 -4.76
N HIS A 318 18.27 -15.32 -3.80
CA HIS A 318 17.48 -14.10 -3.85
C HIS A 318 17.67 -13.34 -2.55
N ILE A 319 17.69 -12.01 -2.67
CA ILE A 319 17.78 -11.11 -1.53
C ILE A 319 16.59 -10.18 -1.62
N ASP A 320 15.80 -10.11 -0.55
CA ASP A 320 14.65 -9.24 -0.40
C ASP A 320 14.89 -8.33 0.82
N ILE A 321 14.65 -7.03 0.67
CA ILE A 321 14.91 -6.03 1.71
C ILE A 321 13.65 -5.22 1.96
N ALA A 322 13.26 -5.07 3.22
CA ALA A 322 12.21 -4.15 3.63
C ALA A 322 12.70 -3.18 4.70
N ILE A 323 12.40 -1.89 4.53
CA ILE A 323 12.75 -0.82 5.45
C ILE A 323 11.47 -0.11 5.86
N HIS A 324 11.24 0.04 7.15
CA HIS A 324 10.09 0.72 7.72
C HIS A 324 10.52 1.86 8.63
N CYS A 325 10.06 3.06 8.31
CA CYS A 325 10.36 4.28 9.03
C CYS A 325 9.08 4.90 9.57
N TYR A 326 8.98 5.10 10.88
CA TYR A 326 7.78 5.65 11.52
C TYR A 326 8.12 6.38 12.81
N HIS A 327 7.22 7.22 13.31
CA HIS A 327 7.38 7.83 14.62
C HIS A 327 6.76 6.94 15.71
N ASP A 328 7.48 6.79 16.82
CA ASP A 328 7.03 6.01 17.99
C ASP A 328 5.79 6.65 18.65
N GLN A 329 5.69 7.98 18.54
CA GLN A 329 4.51 8.74 18.94
C GLN A 329 3.76 9.19 17.69
N TYR A 330 2.48 8.83 17.61
CA TYR A 330 1.62 9.29 16.52
C TYR A 330 1.58 10.82 16.51
N PRO A 331 1.84 11.49 15.36
CA PRO A 331 1.36 12.84 15.21
C PRO A 331 -0.17 12.76 15.34
N ILE A 332 -0.70 13.42 16.37
CA ILE A 332 -2.15 13.62 16.53
C ILE A 332 -2.63 14.17 15.19
N ILE A 333 -3.43 13.40 14.46
CA ILE A 333 -4.03 13.87 13.20
C ILE A 333 -4.81 15.15 13.55
N PRO A 334 -4.44 16.31 12.99
CA PRO A 334 -5.03 17.59 13.36
C PRO A 334 -6.50 17.70 13.00
#